data_AF-A0A661NFG4-F1
#
_entry.id   AF-A0A661NFG4-F1
#
_cell.length_a   1.000
_cell.length_b   1.000
_cell.length_c   1.000
_cell.angle_alpha   90.00
_cell.angle_beta   90.00
_cell.angle_gamma   90.00
#
_symmetry.space_group_name_H-M   'P 1'
#
loop_
_entity.id
_entity.type
_entity.pdbx_description
1 polymer ?
#
loop_
_entity_poly.entity_id
_entity_poly.type
_entity_poly.pdbx_seq_one_letter_code
_entity_poly.pdbx_strand_id
1 'polypeptide(L)'
;MGLLALWLGACAPADFEIDANFPSEETFLWTEFGRIVVFEIAEPGQCPGLINEVETGSVSSTVILDTGQAPICEFPAGRIGFDEIPDELLAFVFIGSNEANLPLLHGCRELRPYRDTADGGTIQVRLTPHPVNYAAHAIGTPDCSSIMAKCGGGCP
;
A
#
# COMPACT_ATOMS: atom_id res chain seq x y z
N MET A 1 22.82 -37.40 32.97
CA MET A 1 21.44 -37.37 32.44
C MET A 1 20.78 -36.15 33.04
N GLY A 2 20.75 -35.01 32.35
CA GLY A 2 19.75 -34.61 31.34
C GLY A 2 19.06 -33.34 31.92
N LEU A 3 18.62 -32.31 31.19
CA LEU A 3 18.46 -32.05 29.77
C LEU A 3 18.79 -30.56 29.53
N LEU A 4 19.44 -30.26 28.41
CA LEU A 4 19.50 -28.93 27.80
C LEU A 4 18.11 -28.58 27.27
N ALA A 5 17.42 -27.63 27.91
CA ALA A 5 16.25 -27.00 27.34
C ALA A 5 16.70 -25.94 26.32
N LEU A 6 16.83 -26.36 25.06
CA LEU A 6 16.87 -25.44 23.92
C LEU A 6 15.51 -24.77 23.83
N TRP A 7 15.42 -23.55 24.36
CA TRP A 7 14.37 -22.60 23.96
C TRP A 7 14.65 -22.20 22.51
N LEU A 8 14.07 -22.96 21.58
CA LEU A 8 13.82 -22.49 20.23
C LEU A 8 12.81 -21.35 20.39
N GLY A 9 13.29 -20.12 20.54
CA GLY A 9 12.49 -18.94 20.31
C GLY A 9 11.98 -19.05 18.88
N ALA A 10 10.72 -19.42 18.72
CA ALA A 10 10.03 -19.20 17.46
C ALA A 10 10.09 -17.68 17.25
N CYS A 11 10.90 -17.21 16.31
CA CYS A 11 10.78 -15.87 15.80
C CYS A 11 9.34 -15.76 15.31
N ALA A 12 8.50 -15.04 16.06
CA ALA A 12 7.20 -14.67 15.55
C ALA A 12 7.45 -13.87 14.26
N PRO A 13 6.70 -14.13 13.18
CA PRO A 13 6.80 -13.30 12.00
C PRO A 13 6.55 -11.85 12.40
N ALA A 14 7.41 -10.94 11.93
CA ALA A 14 7.23 -9.53 12.17
C ALA A 14 6.09 -9.05 11.27
N ASP A 15 4.96 -8.69 11.87
CA ASP A 15 3.90 -8.00 11.15
C ASP A 15 4.42 -6.61 10.74
N PHE A 16 4.39 -6.31 9.43
CA PHE A 16 4.67 -4.97 8.93
C PHE A 16 3.35 -4.27 8.61
N GLU A 17 3.25 -2.99 8.95
CA GLU A 17 2.09 -2.15 8.60
C GLU A 17 2.42 -1.32 7.36
N ILE A 18 1.46 -1.10 6.46
CA ILE A 18 1.64 -0.19 5.32
C ILE A 18 0.81 1.07 5.57
N ASP A 19 1.50 2.20 5.66
CA ASP A 19 0.90 3.52 5.80
C ASP A 19 0.91 4.25 4.45
N ALA A 20 -0.26 4.29 3.82
CA ALA A 20 -0.52 5.08 2.63
C ALA A 20 -0.55 6.56 3.02
N ASN A 21 0.56 7.25 2.80
CA ASN A 21 0.71 8.66 3.13
C ASN A 21 0.02 9.52 2.05
N PHE A 22 -1.29 9.75 2.22
CA PHE A 22 -2.10 10.61 1.35
C PHE A 22 -1.60 12.07 1.36
N PRO A 23 -1.58 12.77 0.22
CA PRO A 23 -1.21 14.18 0.16
C PRO A 23 -2.11 15.11 0.97
N SER A 24 -3.41 14.80 1.02
CA SER A 24 -4.41 15.57 1.75
C SER A 24 -5.63 14.70 2.08
N GLU A 25 -6.43 15.13 3.06
CA GLU A 25 -7.73 14.52 3.33
C GLU A 25 -8.62 14.52 2.08
N GLU A 26 -8.63 15.61 1.32
CA GLU A 26 -9.41 15.69 0.07
C GLU A 26 -9.06 14.55 -0.92
N THR A 27 -7.77 14.25 -1.10
CA THR A 27 -7.36 13.15 -1.99
C THR A 27 -7.88 11.79 -1.53
N PHE A 28 -7.97 11.57 -0.21
CA PHE A 28 -8.57 10.37 0.36
C PHE A 28 -10.08 10.33 0.06
N LEU A 29 -10.78 11.46 0.23
CA LEU A 29 -12.22 11.55 0.03
C LEU A 29 -12.64 11.25 -1.42
N TRP A 30 -11.80 11.55 -2.40
CA TRP A 30 -12.02 11.18 -3.80
C TRP A 30 -11.65 9.72 -4.15
N THR A 31 -10.90 9.03 -3.30
CA THR A 31 -10.42 7.67 -3.56
C THR A 31 -11.39 6.64 -2.99
N GLU A 32 -11.88 5.68 -3.76
CA GLU A 32 -12.84 4.67 -3.30
C GLU A 32 -12.19 3.33 -2.97
N PHE A 33 -11.19 2.93 -3.75
CA PHE A 33 -10.50 1.66 -3.58
C PHE A 33 -8.99 1.85 -3.53
N GLY A 34 -8.32 1.02 -2.74
CA GLY A 34 -6.87 0.86 -2.71
C GLY A 34 -6.47 -0.52 -3.23
N ARG A 35 -5.27 -0.60 -3.80
CA ARG A 35 -4.58 -1.86 -4.13
C ARG A 35 -3.10 -1.69 -3.84
N ILE A 36 -2.52 -2.65 -3.14
CA ILE A 36 -1.08 -2.72 -2.91
C ILE A 36 -0.54 -3.92 -3.66
N VAL A 37 0.54 -3.68 -4.42
CA VAL A 37 1.30 -4.73 -5.11
C VAL A 37 2.75 -4.61 -4.67
N VAL A 38 3.32 -5.72 -4.23
CA VAL A 38 4.71 -5.81 -3.77
C VAL A 38 5.50 -6.65 -4.77
N PHE A 39 6.60 -6.09 -5.25
CA PHE A 39 7.50 -6.72 -6.20
C PHE A 39 8.83 -7.03 -5.56
N GLU A 40 9.43 -8.15 -5.96
CA GLU A 40 10.86 -8.38 -5.77
C GLU A 40 11.63 -7.56 -6.81
N ILE A 41 12.63 -6.80 -6.38
CA ILE A 41 13.46 -6.01 -7.31
C ILE A 41 14.95 -6.27 -7.08
N ALA A 42 15.71 -6.40 -8.16
CA ALA A 42 17.15 -6.67 -8.10
C ALA A 42 17.95 -5.40 -7.74
N GLU A 43 17.49 -4.23 -8.20
CA GLU A 43 18.17 -2.95 -8.03
C GLU A 43 17.15 -1.81 -7.81
N PRO A 44 17.53 -0.73 -7.11
CA PRO A 44 16.66 0.44 -6.95
C PRO A 44 16.33 1.17 -8.27
N GLY A 45 15.26 1.95 -8.27
CA GLY A 45 14.84 2.82 -9.38
C GLY A 45 13.79 2.22 -10.32
N GLN A 46 13.17 1.10 -9.93
CA GLN A 46 12.15 0.40 -10.73
C GLN A 46 10.75 0.98 -10.54
N CYS A 47 10.52 1.78 -9.49
CA CYS A 47 9.21 2.35 -9.14
C CYS A 47 8.42 2.97 -10.33
N PRO A 48 8.99 3.83 -11.19
CA PRO A 48 8.21 4.41 -12.30
C PRO A 48 7.67 3.36 -13.28
N GLY A 49 8.44 2.32 -13.57
CA GLY A 49 8.00 1.22 -14.43
C GLY A 49 6.91 0.38 -13.76
N LEU A 50 7.11 0.02 -12.49
CA LEU A 50 6.17 -0.80 -11.73
C LEU A 50 4.83 -0.11 -11.48
N ILE A 51 4.81 1.21 -11.22
CA ILE A 51 3.56 1.98 -11.14
C ILE A 51 2.77 1.82 -12.44
N ASN A 52 3.42 2.04 -13.58
CA ASN A 52 2.77 1.92 -14.89
C ASN A 52 2.29 0.49 -15.18
N GLU A 53 3.04 -0.54 -14.79
CA GLU A 53 2.59 -1.94 -14.89
C GLU A 53 1.30 -2.19 -14.10
N VAL A 54 1.23 -1.72 -12.85
CA VAL A 54 0.05 -1.91 -12.00
C VAL A 54 -1.14 -1.10 -12.52
N GLU A 55 -0.93 0.16 -12.92
CA GLU A 55 -1.99 1.04 -13.45
C GLU A 55 -2.60 0.49 -14.75
N THR A 56 -1.79 -0.12 -15.62
CA THR A 56 -2.24 -0.68 -16.89
C THR A 56 -2.68 -2.15 -16.80
N GLY A 57 -2.50 -2.78 -15.63
CA GLY A 57 -2.77 -4.20 -15.42
C GLY A 57 -1.79 -5.14 -16.15
N SER A 58 -0.72 -4.62 -16.75
CA SER A 58 0.27 -5.39 -17.51
C SER A 58 1.41 -5.82 -16.59
N VAL A 59 1.09 -6.60 -15.57
CA VAL A 59 2.06 -7.01 -14.55
C VAL A 59 2.98 -8.09 -15.13
N SER A 60 4.24 -7.73 -15.37
CA SER A 60 5.26 -8.59 -15.96
C SER A 60 6.38 -8.94 -14.98
N SER A 61 6.56 -8.10 -13.96
CA SER A 61 7.51 -8.28 -12.87
C SER A 61 7.03 -9.33 -11.85
N THR A 62 7.97 -9.92 -11.12
CA THR A 62 7.69 -10.93 -10.09
C THR A 62 6.93 -10.30 -8.92
N VAL A 63 5.65 -10.64 -8.79
CA VAL A 63 4.79 -10.21 -7.69
C VAL A 63 4.95 -11.16 -6.51
N ILE A 64 5.27 -10.59 -5.34
CA ILE A 64 5.28 -11.31 -4.06
C ILE A 64 3.92 -11.23 -3.39
N LEU A 65 3.28 -10.06 -3.45
CA LEU A 65 1.95 -9.84 -2.90
C LEU A 65 1.12 -8.95 -3.82
N ASP A 66 -0.16 -9.26 -3.94
CA ASP A 66 -1.18 -8.38 -4.49
C ASP A 66 -2.43 -8.49 -3.62
N THR A 67 -2.84 -7.36 -3.03
CA THR A 67 -4.01 -7.33 -2.15
C THR A 67 -5.32 -7.45 -2.91
N GLY A 68 -5.28 -7.32 -4.24
CA GLY A 68 -6.46 -6.99 -5.01
C GLY A 68 -6.99 -5.59 -4.66
N GLN A 69 -8.12 -5.23 -5.24
CA GLN A 69 -8.82 -4.01 -4.89
C GLN A 69 -9.66 -4.22 -3.63
N ALA A 70 -9.48 -3.34 -2.65
CA ALA A 70 -10.27 -3.28 -1.43
C ALA A 70 -10.77 -1.85 -1.19
N PRO A 71 -11.89 -1.65 -0.47
CA PRO A 71 -12.37 -0.33 -0.07
C PRO A 71 -11.26 0.50 0.59
N ILE A 72 -11.14 1.78 0.22
CA ILE A 72 -10.04 2.63 0.71
C ILE A 72 -10.03 2.72 2.24
N CYS A 73 -11.22 2.59 2.86
CA CYS A 73 -11.42 2.64 4.30
C CYS A 73 -10.89 1.42 5.07
N GLU A 74 -10.46 0.36 4.37
CA GLU A 74 -9.75 -0.76 4.98
C GLU A 74 -8.24 -0.48 5.12
N PHE A 75 -7.71 0.52 4.39
CA PHE A 75 -6.31 0.96 4.44
C PHE A 75 -5.94 1.98 5.54
N PRO A 76 -6.81 2.89 6.05
CA PRO A 76 -6.46 3.80 7.16
C PRO A 76 -6.27 3.08 8.50
N ALA A 77 -6.59 1.79 8.60
CA ALA A 77 -6.21 0.91 9.73
C ALA A 77 -5.08 -0.08 9.34
N GLY A 78 -4.38 0.22 8.24
CA GLY A 78 -3.43 -0.53 7.39
C GLY A 78 -2.57 -1.65 7.98
N ARG A 79 -3.22 -2.64 8.58
CA ARG A 79 -2.61 -3.95 8.85
C ARG A 79 -2.88 -4.85 7.68
N ILE A 80 -2.08 -4.71 6.63
CA ILE A 80 -1.88 -5.83 5.72
C ILE A 80 -0.76 -6.64 6.32
N GLY A 81 -1.15 -7.61 7.14
CA GLY A 81 -0.21 -8.54 7.77
C GLY A 81 0.49 -9.35 6.68
N PHE A 82 1.80 -9.48 6.82
CA PHE A 82 2.61 -10.35 6.00
C PHE A 82 3.04 -11.50 6.90
N ASP A 83 2.63 -12.73 6.57
CA ASP A 83 3.07 -13.89 7.34
C ASP A 83 4.59 -14.06 7.24
N GLU A 84 5.19 -13.78 6.08
CA GLU A 84 6.65 -13.72 5.89
C GLU A 84 6.98 -12.73 4.76
N ILE A 85 7.58 -11.59 5.08
CA ILE A 85 8.26 -10.76 4.07
C ILE A 85 9.66 -11.36 3.81
N PRO A 86 10.17 -11.39 2.57
CA PRO A 86 11.57 -11.77 2.29
C PRO A 86 12.58 -10.71 2.80
N ASP A 87 13.78 -11.13 3.22
CA ASP A 87 14.91 -10.20 3.47
C ASP A 87 15.59 -9.80 2.15
N GLU A 88 14.80 -9.22 1.26
CA GLU A 88 15.20 -8.82 -0.08
C GLU A 88 14.81 -7.36 -0.34
N LEU A 89 15.29 -6.80 -1.45
CA LEU A 89 14.89 -5.47 -1.86
C LEU A 89 13.52 -5.57 -2.52
N LEU A 90 12.55 -4.85 -1.96
CA LEU A 90 11.16 -4.89 -2.39
C LEU A 90 10.71 -3.52 -2.87
N ALA A 91 9.80 -3.50 -3.83
CA ALA A 91 9.06 -2.32 -4.25
C ALA A 91 7.58 -2.45 -3.88
N PHE A 92 7.11 -1.56 -3.01
CA PHE A 92 5.71 -1.47 -2.57
C PHE A 92 5.00 -0.42 -3.42
N VAL A 93 4.16 -0.86 -4.35
CA VAL A 93 3.33 0.00 -5.20
C VAL A 93 1.94 0.08 -4.59
N PHE A 94 1.43 1.30 -4.39
CA PHE A 94 0.07 1.54 -3.95
C PHE A 94 -0.67 2.31 -5.04
N ILE A 95 -1.84 1.83 -5.46
CA ILE A 95 -2.75 2.54 -6.35
C ILE A 95 -4.07 2.83 -5.61
N GLY A 96 -4.45 4.10 -5.57
CA GLY A 96 -5.78 4.56 -5.17
C GLY A 96 -6.63 4.82 -6.41
N SER A 97 -7.87 4.35 -6.43
CA SER A 97 -8.78 4.43 -7.59
C SER A 97 -10.20 4.83 -7.19
N ASN A 98 -11.00 5.31 -8.15
CA ASN A 98 -12.42 5.60 -7.97
C ASN A 98 -13.32 4.37 -8.24
N GLU A 99 -14.65 4.57 -8.18
CA GLU A 99 -15.64 3.50 -8.46
C GLU A 99 -15.50 2.84 -9.84
N ALA A 100 -14.99 3.57 -10.82
CA ALA A 100 -14.77 3.09 -12.18
C ALA A 100 -13.41 2.41 -12.37
N ASN A 101 -12.68 2.13 -11.28
CA ASN A 101 -11.32 1.61 -11.28
C ASN A 101 -10.29 2.51 -12.00
N LEU A 102 -10.58 3.81 -12.10
CA LEU A 102 -9.64 4.77 -12.65
C LEU A 102 -8.58 5.11 -11.59
N PRO A 103 -7.27 4.94 -11.88
CA PRO A 103 -6.21 5.34 -10.95
C PRO A 103 -6.24 6.83 -10.69
N LEU A 104 -6.42 7.25 -9.44
CA LEU A 104 -6.42 8.65 -8.99
C LEU A 104 -5.14 9.01 -8.25
N LEU A 105 -4.60 8.07 -7.49
CA LEU A 105 -3.40 8.22 -6.69
C LEU A 105 -2.47 7.06 -6.99
N HIS A 106 -1.17 7.32 -6.99
CA HIS A 106 -0.17 6.27 -6.97
C HIS A 106 0.96 6.61 -6.01
N GLY A 107 1.67 5.60 -5.55
CA GLY A 107 2.90 5.76 -4.82
C GLY A 107 3.74 4.51 -4.96
N CYS A 108 5.05 4.67 -4.80
CA CYS A 108 5.95 3.54 -4.75
C CYS A 108 7.07 3.79 -3.75
N ARG A 109 7.39 2.75 -2.98
CA ARG A 109 8.49 2.77 -2.02
C ARG A 109 9.37 1.54 -2.22
N GLU A 110 10.66 1.76 -2.39
CA GLU A 110 11.66 0.69 -2.42
C GLU A 110 12.38 0.64 -1.07
N LEU A 111 12.47 -0.55 -0.46
CA LEU A 111 13.25 -0.77 0.77
C LEU A 111 13.46 -2.27 1.04
N ARG A 112 14.36 -2.59 1.97
CA ARG A 112 14.55 -3.91 2.57
C ARG A 112 13.90 -3.96 3.95
N PRO A 113 12.72 -4.58 4.13
CA PRO A 113 11.90 -4.39 5.32
C PRO A 113 12.63 -4.67 6.65
N TYR A 114 13.34 -5.80 6.79
CA TYR A 114 14.07 -6.11 8.03
C TYR A 114 15.33 -5.27 8.28
N ARG A 115 15.88 -4.61 7.26
CA ARG A 115 17.08 -3.76 7.42
C ARG A 115 16.72 -2.30 7.62
N ASP A 116 15.71 -1.84 6.90
CA ASP A 116 15.39 -0.43 6.73
C ASP A 116 14.22 0.00 7.61
N THR A 117 13.46 -0.94 8.16
CA THR A 117 12.45 -0.69 9.19
C THR A 117 12.87 -1.42 10.46
N ALA A 118 12.99 -0.71 11.58
CA ALA A 118 13.32 -1.33 12.86
C ALA A 118 12.17 -2.25 13.28
N ASP A 119 12.46 -3.54 13.52
CA ASP A 119 11.61 -4.59 14.12
C ASP A 119 10.09 -4.27 14.17
N GLY A 120 9.34 -4.62 13.12
CA GLY A 120 7.88 -4.41 13.05
C GLY A 120 7.46 -3.00 12.60
N GLY A 121 8.33 -2.32 11.85
CA GLY A 121 8.15 -0.92 11.47
C GLY A 121 7.10 -0.69 10.37
N THR A 122 6.40 0.43 10.46
CA THR A 122 5.46 0.89 9.43
C THR A 122 6.19 1.28 8.15
N ILE A 123 5.80 0.68 7.03
CA ILE A 123 6.26 1.00 5.68
C ILE A 123 5.43 2.16 5.14
N GLN A 124 6.07 3.32 5.00
CA GLN A 124 5.41 4.52 4.47
C GLN A 124 5.49 4.59 2.95
N VAL A 125 4.33 4.52 2.29
CA VAL A 125 4.21 4.74 0.84
C VAL A 125 3.59 6.11 0.62
N ARG A 126 4.40 7.08 0.17
CA ARG A 126 3.91 8.41 -0.20
C ARG A 126 3.10 8.32 -1.48
N LEU A 127 1.83 8.73 -1.40
CA LEU A 127 0.98 8.83 -2.57
C LEU A 127 1.11 10.21 -3.22
N THR A 128 0.91 10.25 -4.53
CA THR A 128 0.83 11.46 -5.35
C THR A 128 -0.37 11.39 -6.29
N PRO A 129 -1.05 12.52 -6.58
CA PRO A 129 -2.14 12.53 -7.54
C PRO A 129 -1.67 12.17 -8.94
N HIS A 130 -2.43 11.29 -9.61
CA HIS A 130 -2.22 10.99 -11.01
C HIS A 130 -2.55 12.25 -11.85
N PRO A 131 -1.62 12.73 -12.71
CA PRO A 131 -1.69 14.09 -13.27
C PRO A 131 -2.92 14.33 -14.18
N VAL A 132 -3.40 13.28 -14.87
CA VAL A 132 -4.56 13.37 -15.77
C VAL A 132 -5.85 13.02 -15.05
N ASN A 133 -5.92 11.79 -14.55
CA ASN A 133 -7.12 11.22 -13.93
C ASN A 133 -7.61 11.98 -12.69
N TYR A 134 -6.70 12.40 -11.79
CA TYR A 134 -7.12 13.09 -10.57
C TYR A 134 -7.77 14.44 -10.90
N ALA A 135 -7.14 15.26 -11.74
CA ALA A 135 -7.68 16.57 -12.11
C ALA A 135 -9.02 16.47 -12.87
N ALA A 136 -9.21 15.40 -13.66
CA ALA A 136 -10.46 15.16 -14.36
C ALA A 136 -11.59 14.67 -13.44
N HIS A 137 -11.25 13.98 -12.34
CA HIS A 137 -12.21 13.39 -11.42
C HIS A 137 -12.56 14.29 -10.24
N ALA A 138 -11.55 14.93 -9.63
CA ALA A 138 -11.68 15.80 -8.47
C ALA A 138 -12.21 17.19 -8.84
N ILE A 139 -13.38 17.23 -9.48
CA ILE A 139 -14.08 18.45 -9.86
C ILE A 139 -15.22 18.69 -8.86
N GLY A 140 -15.20 19.85 -8.21
CA GLY A 140 -16.23 20.24 -7.25
C GLY A 140 -15.86 19.84 -5.82
N THR A 141 -16.77 19.20 -5.10
CA THR A 141 -16.60 18.84 -3.69
C THR A 141 -16.84 17.34 -3.54
N PRO A 142 -16.00 16.59 -2.79
CA PRO A 142 -16.27 15.19 -2.49
C PRO A 142 -17.63 15.04 -1.78
N ASP A 143 -18.31 13.92 -2.01
CA ASP A 143 -19.61 13.62 -1.39
C ASP A 143 -19.50 13.54 0.15
N CYS A 144 -18.35 13.06 0.62
CA CYS A 144 -18.04 12.97 2.04
C CYS A 144 -17.29 14.22 2.52
N SER A 145 -17.73 14.80 3.65
CA SER A 145 -17.08 15.98 4.24
C SER A 145 -15.86 15.66 5.12
N SER A 146 -15.64 14.40 5.46
CA SER A 146 -14.48 13.95 6.26
C SER A 146 -14.21 12.45 6.11
N ILE A 147 -12.99 12.03 6.45
CA ILE A 147 -12.60 10.60 6.46
C ILE A 147 -13.54 9.80 7.37
N MET A 148 -13.89 10.35 8.53
CA MET A 148 -14.80 9.70 9.48
C MET A 148 -16.21 9.51 8.90
N ALA A 149 -16.73 10.50 8.16
CA ALA A 149 -18.02 10.36 7.47
C ALA A 149 -17.95 9.29 6.39
N LYS A 150 -16.86 9.27 5.60
CA LYS A 150 -16.62 8.26 4.55
C LYS A 150 -16.57 6.85 5.11
N CYS A 151 -15.63 6.59 6.01
CA CYS A 151 -15.40 5.26 6.53
C CYS A 151 -16.43 4.80 7.58
N GLY A 152 -17.24 5.72 8.09
CA GLY A 152 -18.40 5.41 8.92
C GLY A 152 -19.69 5.13 8.12
N GLY A 153 -19.67 5.24 6.80
CA GLY A 153 -20.86 5.06 5.94
C GLY A 153 -21.90 6.16 6.08
N GLY A 154 -21.47 7.37 6.48
CA GLY A 154 -22.33 8.53 6.74
C GLY A 154 -22.40 9.55 5.60
N CYS A 155 -21.96 9.18 4.40
CA CYS A 155 -22.06 10.05 3.23
C CYS A 155 -23.48 10.04 2.66
N PRO A 156 -23.92 11.15 2.04
CA PRO A 156 -25.28 11.30 1.51
C PRO A 156 -25.64 10.32 0.39
#